data_AF-A0AAE4P1W0-F1
#
_entry.id   AF-A0AAE4P1W0-F1
#
_cell.length_a   1.000
_cell.length_b   1.000
_cell.length_c   1.000
_cell.angle_alpha   90.00
_cell.angle_beta   90.00
_cell.angle_gamma   90.00
#
_symmetry.space_group_name_H-M   'P 1'
#
loop_
_entity.id
_entity.type
_entity.pdbx_description
1 polymer ?
#
loop_
_entity_poly.entity_id
_entity_poly.type
_entity_poly.pdbx_seq_one_letter_code
_entity_poly.pdbx_strand_id
1 'polypeptide(L)'
;MKKITIAVLAGIIGTVVMTVVMMVGSMMGMPKMSPPNMLSEMLGIPVAMGWMMHFMIGIVFAFSYVFLFDRLLKISNRYLKGAVFGMLVFVFAQIVMAIMPTPKMEGSMVLIAIGSIMGHIIFGIAVTLTAGNAYCSKKCCQTNKYSIQRHE
;
A
#
# COMPACT_ATOMS: atom_id res chain seq x y z
N MET A 1 0.65 13.62 -15.55
CA MET A 1 1.58 12.67 -14.89
C MET A 1 1.78 11.40 -15.69
N LYS A 2 3.00 10.87 -15.74
CA LYS A 2 3.30 9.54 -16.31
C LYS A 2 2.78 8.46 -15.34
N LYS A 3 2.37 7.27 -15.84
CA LYS A 3 1.88 6.16 -14.99
C LYS A 3 2.89 5.77 -13.91
N ILE A 4 4.18 5.83 -14.24
CA ILE A 4 5.29 5.60 -13.32
C ILE A 4 5.23 6.54 -12.11
N THR A 5 5.05 7.85 -12.34
CA THR A 5 4.93 8.84 -11.27
C THR A 5 3.73 8.56 -10.37
N ILE A 6 2.61 8.14 -10.94
CA ILE A 6 1.40 7.79 -10.18
C ILE A 6 1.66 6.56 -9.30
N ALA A 7 2.32 5.52 -9.83
CA ALA A 7 2.66 4.32 -9.07
C ALA A 7 3.60 4.63 -7.90
N VAL A 8 4.66 5.41 -8.14
CA VAL A 8 5.61 5.81 -7.09
C VAL A 8 4.90 6.62 -5.99
N LEU A 9 4.10 7.63 -6.37
CA LEU A 9 3.36 8.44 -5.39
C LEU A 9 2.34 7.62 -4.61
N ALA A 10 1.58 6.75 -5.29
CA ALA A 10 0.60 5.89 -4.65
C ALA A 10 1.25 4.91 -3.65
N GLY A 11 2.42 4.36 -3.99
CA GLY A 11 3.18 3.50 -3.09
C GLY A 11 3.67 4.24 -1.86
N ILE A 12 4.30 5.40 -2.03
CA ILE A 12 4.78 6.21 -0.90
C ILE A 12 3.61 6.62 0.01
N ILE A 13 2.53 7.17 -0.56
CA ILE A 13 1.36 7.60 0.22
C ILE A 13 0.72 6.40 0.93
N GLY A 14 0.54 5.27 0.24
CA GLY A 14 0.00 4.06 0.82
C GLY A 14 0.81 3.57 2.01
N THR A 15 2.14 3.54 1.87
CA THR A 15 3.05 3.12 2.94
C THR A 15 3.00 4.09 4.13
N VAL A 16 3.04 5.41 3.89
CA VAL A 16 2.95 6.41 4.97
C VAL A 16 1.63 6.28 5.72
N VAL A 17 0.50 6.22 5.01
CA VAL A 17 -0.84 6.12 5.62
C VAL A 17 -0.94 4.87 6.47
N MET A 18 -0.51 3.72 5.95
CA MET A 18 -0.49 2.48 6.71
C MET A 18 0.38 2.61 7.96
N THR A 19 1.62 3.07 7.81
CA THR A 19 2.56 3.20 8.94
C THR A 19 2.01 4.12 10.04
N VAL A 20 1.41 5.26 9.67
CA VAL A 20 0.79 6.18 10.64
C VAL A 20 -0.36 5.50 11.38
N VAL A 21 -1.24 4.77 10.67
CA VAL A 21 -2.34 4.07 11.33
C VAL A 21 -1.82 2.97 12.26
N MET A 22 -0.79 2.22 11.88
CA MET A 22 -0.18 1.21 12.74
C MET A 22 0.44 1.83 14.00
N MET A 23 1.09 2.99 13.87
CA MET A 23 1.63 3.74 15.00
C MET A 23 0.53 4.19 15.95
N VAL A 24 -0.56 4.77 15.44
CA VAL A 24 -1.71 5.17 16.25
C VAL A 24 -2.37 3.95 16.91
N GLY A 25 -2.52 2.85 16.17
CA GLY A 25 -3.05 1.59 16.71
C GLY A 25 -2.25 1.09 17.90
N SER A 26 -0.91 1.19 17.85
CA SER A 26 -0.05 0.81 18.96
C SER A 26 -0.24 1.70 20.20
N MET A 27 -0.58 2.97 20.03
CA MET A 27 -0.92 3.88 21.13
C MET A 27 -2.30 3.57 21.75
N MET A 28 -3.17 2.88 21.01
CA MET A 28 -4.50 2.46 21.46
C MET A 28 -4.52 1.04 22.06
N GLY A 29 -3.36 0.47 22.37
CA GLY A 29 -3.22 -0.84 23.02
C GLY A 29 -3.04 -2.03 22.06
N MET A 30 -2.90 -1.80 20.75
CA MET A 30 -2.43 -2.86 19.86
C MET A 30 -0.93 -3.13 20.11
N PRO A 31 -0.46 -4.38 19.90
CA PRO A 31 0.96 -4.69 19.94
C PRO A 31 1.77 -3.79 19.00
N LYS A 32 3.00 -3.45 19.41
CA LYS A 32 3.90 -2.64 18.60
C LYS A 32 4.28 -3.40 17.34
N MET A 33 3.67 -3.05 16.22
CA MET A 33 3.96 -3.61 14.92
C MET A 33 4.63 -2.57 14.05
N SER A 34 5.95 -2.71 13.91
CA SER A 34 6.76 -1.89 13.02
C SER A 34 7.25 -2.77 11.87
N PRO A 35 6.61 -2.70 10.69
CA PRO A 35 7.08 -3.41 9.50
C PRO A 35 8.58 -3.20 9.18
N PRO A 36 9.17 -1.98 9.28
CA PRO A 36 10.59 -1.82 9.01
C PRO A 36 11.48 -2.51 10.06
N ASN A 37 11.05 -2.57 11.33
CA ASN A 37 11.79 -3.33 12.34
C ASN A 37 11.69 -4.83 12.09
N MET A 38 10.50 -5.33 11.73
CA MET A 38 10.31 -6.74 11.40
C MET A 38 11.21 -7.14 10.22
N LEU A 39 11.24 -6.34 9.14
CA LEU A 39 12.12 -6.61 8.00
C LEU A 39 13.61 -6.55 8.36
N SER A 40 13.99 -5.61 9.24
CA SER A 40 15.35 -5.47 9.74
C SER A 40 15.78 -6.70 10.55
N GLU A 41 14.92 -7.20 11.45
CA GLU A 41 15.17 -8.40 12.26
C GLU A 41 15.21 -9.67 11.40
N MET A 42 14.26 -9.85 10.49
CA MET A 42 14.17 -11.03 9.64
C MET A 42 15.40 -11.20 8.73
N LEU A 43 15.98 -10.08 8.28
CA LEU A 43 17.13 -10.07 7.37
C LEU A 43 18.46 -9.80 8.08
N GLY A 44 18.46 -9.50 9.39
CA GLY A 44 19.67 -9.17 10.14
C GLY A 44 20.38 -7.90 9.67
N ILE A 45 19.63 -6.94 9.12
CA ILE A 45 20.17 -5.68 8.56
C ILE A 45 19.80 -4.47 9.42
N PRO A 46 20.46 -3.30 9.28
CA PRO A 46 20.10 -2.10 10.03
C PRO A 46 18.66 -1.63 9.79
N VAL A 47 18.03 -1.06 10.82
CA VAL A 47 16.64 -0.55 10.76
C VAL A 47 16.44 0.49 9.64
N ALA A 48 17.46 1.30 9.35
CA ALA A 48 17.43 2.25 8.23
C ALA A 48 17.21 1.55 6.87
N MET A 49 17.81 0.38 6.66
CA MET A 49 17.53 -0.43 5.48
C MET A 49 16.15 -1.08 5.53
N GLY A 50 15.67 -1.47 6.72
CA GLY A 50 14.30 -1.89 6.95
C GLY A 50 13.27 -0.87 6.44
N TRP A 51 13.48 0.41 6.74
CA TRP A 51 12.67 1.51 6.21
C TRP A 51 12.75 1.65 4.69
N MET A 52 13.97 1.60 4.14
CA MET A 52 14.16 1.67 2.70
C MET A 52 13.38 0.56 1.98
N MET A 53 13.51 -0.68 2.45
CA MET A 53 12.77 -1.81 1.88
C MET A 53 11.27 -1.68 2.07
N HIS A 54 10.79 -1.21 3.22
CA HIS A 54 9.37 -0.99 3.47
C HIS A 54 8.73 -0.06 2.43
N PHE A 55 9.41 1.05 2.13
CA PHE A 55 8.98 1.96 1.08
C PHE A 55 9.11 1.37 -0.33
N MET A 56 10.22 0.67 -0.62
CA MET A 56 10.42 0.01 -1.91
C MET A 56 9.35 -1.04 -2.20
N ILE A 57 9.03 -1.90 -1.22
CA ILE A 57 7.99 -2.92 -1.32
C ILE A 57 6.64 -2.27 -1.57
N GLY A 58 6.30 -1.20 -0.84
CA GLY A 58 5.07 -0.43 -1.07
C GLY A 58 4.99 0.15 -2.48
N ILE A 59 6.09 0.68 -3.00
CA ILE A 59 6.18 1.16 -4.40
C ILE A 59 5.96 0.01 -5.38
N VAL A 60 6.63 -1.14 -5.20
CA VAL A 60 6.48 -2.31 -6.07
C VAL A 60 5.04 -2.81 -6.12
N PHE A 61 4.34 -2.86 -4.97
CA PHE A 61 2.93 -3.20 -4.95
C PHE A 61 2.05 -2.13 -5.61
N ALA A 62 2.36 -0.84 -5.47
CA ALA A 62 1.62 0.18 -6.21
C ALA A 62 1.85 0.09 -7.73
N PHE A 63 3.03 -0.34 -8.18
CA PHE A 63 3.27 -0.69 -9.58
C PHE A 63 2.40 -1.86 -10.03
N SER A 64 2.37 -2.95 -9.26
CA SER A 64 1.51 -4.10 -9.61
C SER A 64 0.04 -3.67 -9.70
N TYR A 65 -0.42 -2.79 -8.80
CA TYR A 65 -1.76 -2.22 -8.87
C TYR A 65 -1.99 -1.45 -10.18
N VAL A 66 -1.15 -0.45 -10.46
CA VAL A 66 -1.31 0.49 -11.60
C VAL A 66 -1.24 -0.22 -12.96
N PHE A 67 -0.42 -1.25 -13.09
CA PHE A 67 -0.15 -1.90 -14.38
C PHE A 67 -0.92 -3.21 -14.58
N LEU A 68 -1.22 -3.96 -13.52
CA LEU A 68 -1.87 -5.27 -13.61
C LEU A 68 -3.28 -5.23 -13.02
N PHE A 69 -3.40 -4.89 -11.73
CA PHE A 69 -4.67 -5.09 -11.00
C PHE A 69 -5.75 -4.06 -11.33
N ASP A 70 -5.39 -2.85 -11.77
CA ASP A 70 -6.39 -1.85 -12.17
C ASP A 70 -7.26 -2.34 -13.34
N ARG A 71 -6.67 -3.11 -14.27
CA ARG A 71 -7.36 -3.75 -15.39
C ARG A 71 -8.01 -5.08 -14.99
N LEU A 72 -7.36 -5.86 -14.13
CA LEU A 72 -7.82 -7.19 -13.74
C LEU A 72 -9.06 -7.12 -12.82
N LEU A 73 -9.06 -6.19 -11.86
CA LEU A 73 -10.15 -6.00 -10.90
C LEU A 73 -11.21 -5.08 -11.51
N LYS A 74 -12.24 -5.67 -12.13
CA LYS A 74 -13.41 -4.97 -12.68
C LYS A 74 -14.42 -4.52 -11.61
N ILE A 75 -13.91 -3.96 -10.51
CA ILE A 75 -14.72 -3.43 -9.40
C ILE A 75 -14.90 -1.92 -9.60
N SER A 76 -16.14 -1.43 -9.57
CA SER A 76 -16.45 0.00 -9.73
C SER A 76 -16.16 0.81 -8.47
N ASN A 77 -16.45 0.25 -7.29
CA ASN A 77 -16.18 0.88 -6.01
C ASN A 77 -14.68 0.85 -5.69
N ARG A 78 -14.05 2.02 -5.59
CA ARG A 78 -12.61 2.19 -5.34
C ARG A 78 -12.19 1.69 -3.96
N TYR A 79 -13.02 1.84 -2.93
CA TYR A 79 -12.73 1.36 -1.58
C TYR A 79 -12.71 -0.17 -1.56
N LEU A 80 -13.74 -0.80 -2.14
CA LEU A 80 -13.80 -2.25 -2.23
C LEU A 80 -12.66 -2.82 -3.09
N LYS A 81 -12.35 -2.17 -4.22
CA LYS A 81 -11.20 -2.55 -5.06
C LYS A 81 -9.90 -2.50 -4.26
N GLY A 82 -9.70 -1.43 -3.48
CA GLY A 82 -8.53 -1.27 -2.63
C GLY A 82 -8.46 -2.30 -1.50
N ALA A 83 -9.58 -2.63 -0.87
CA ALA A 83 -9.63 -3.67 0.16
C ALA A 83 -9.29 -5.06 -0.40
N VAL A 84 -9.82 -5.41 -1.58
CA VAL A 84 -9.48 -6.68 -2.27
C VAL A 84 -8.00 -6.70 -2.64
N PHE A 85 -7.48 -5.61 -3.20
CA PHE A 85 -6.04 -5.51 -3.49
C PHE A 85 -5.19 -5.64 -2.23
N GLY A 86 -5.56 -4.96 -1.14
CA GLY A 86 -4.89 -5.07 0.15
C GLY A 86 -4.89 -6.49 0.69
N MET A 87 -6.00 -7.22 0.57
CA MET A 87 -6.09 -8.62 0.96
C MET A 87 -5.15 -9.52 0.14
N LEU A 88 -5.00 -9.27 -1.17
CA LEU A 88 -4.04 -10.01 -1.99
C LEU A 88 -2.59 -9.74 -1.55
N VAL A 89 -2.26 -8.49 -1.23
CA VAL A 89 -0.94 -8.14 -0.68
C VAL A 89 -0.72 -8.78 0.68
N PHE A 90 -1.74 -8.82 1.55
CA PHE A 90 -1.67 -9.51 2.84
C PHE A 90 -1.36 -11.00 2.67
N VAL A 91 -2.09 -11.71 1.80
CA VAL A 91 -1.85 -13.13 1.54
C VAL A 91 -0.43 -13.35 1.02
N PHE A 92 0.02 -12.51 0.09
CA PHE A 92 1.39 -12.55 -0.40
C PHE A 92 2.41 -12.35 0.73
N ALA A 93 2.19 -11.37 1.61
CA ALA A 93 3.06 -11.12 2.75
C ALA A 93 3.08 -12.31 3.72
N GLN A 94 1.94 -12.97 3.98
CA GLN A 94 1.91 -14.18 4.82
C GLN A 94 2.69 -15.34 4.20
N ILE A 95 2.59 -15.54 2.88
CA ILE A 95 3.37 -16.57 2.18
C ILE A 95 4.87 -16.28 2.31
N VAL A 96 5.28 -15.02 2.10
CA VAL A 96 6.69 -14.61 2.25
C VAL A 96 7.19 -14.78 3.68
N MET A 97 6.38 -14.40 4.69
CA MET A 97 6.78 -14.60 6.08
C MET A 97 6.84 -16.08 6.48
N ALA A 98 6.03 -16.95 5.88
CA ALA A 98 6.05 -18.39 6.17
C ALA A 98 7.33 -19.09 5.69
N ILE A 99 8.02 -18.53 4.68
CA ILE A 99 9.27 -19.07 4.14
C ILE A 99 10.53 -18.37 4.68
N MET A 100 10.36 -17.32 5.48
CA MET A 100 11.45 -16.56 6.09
C MET A 100 11.56 -16.85 7.60
N PRO A 101 12.71 -16.57 8.22
CA PRO A 101 12.84 -16.63 9.67
C PRO A 101 11.79 -15.75 10.33
N THR A 102 11.07 -16.30 11.31
CA THR A 102 10.03 -15.55 12.01
C THR A 102 10.66 -14.51 12.95
N PRO A 103 10.26 -13.23 12.84
CA PRO A 103 10.75 -12.21 13.77
C PRO A 103 10.19 -12.46 15.17
N LYS A 104 10.86 -11.90 16.18
CA LYS A 104 10.37 -11.99 17.56
C LYS A 104 9.15 -11.09 17.70
N MET A 105 7.98 -11.71 17.79
CA MET A 105 6.72 -11.00 17.96
C MET A 105 6.38 -10.90 19.45
N GLU A 106 6.25 -9.67 19.96
CA GLU A 106 5.82 -9.40 21.34
C GLU A 106 4.31 -9.06 21.38
N GLY A 107 3.58 -9.67 22.31
CA GLY A 107 2.17 -9.40 22.56
C GLY A 107 1.20 -10.48 22.04
N SER A 108 -0.08 -10.13 21.96
CA SER A 108 -1.12 -11.08 21.51
C SER A 108 -1.02 -11.36 20.01
N MET A 109 -0.77 -12.62 19.65
CA MET A 109 -0.71 -13.08 18.26
C MET A 109 -2.00 -12.77 17.47
N VAL A 110 -3.15 -12.78 18.15
CA VAL A 110 -4.44 -12.44 17.54
C VAL A 110 -4.49 -10.95 17.17
N LEU A 111 -4.06 -10.07 18.06
CA LEU A 111 -4.02 -8.63 17.78
C LEU A 111 -2.99 -8.29 16.70
N ILE A 112 -1.88 -9.01 16.65
CA ILE A 112 -0.88 -8.89 15.59
C ILE A 112 -1.49 -9.26 14.23
N ALA A 113 -2.20 -10.39 14.16
CA ALA A 113 -2.87 -10.82 12.94
C ALA A 113 -3.93 -9.79 12.48
N ILE A 114 -4.76 -9.30 13.41
CA ILE A 114 -5.78 -8.27 13.11
C ILE A 114 -5.13 -7.02 12.56
N GLY A 115 -4.14 -6.47 13.25
CA GLY A 115 -3.52 -5.23 12.79
C GLY A 115 -2.69 -5.42 11.51
N SER A 116 -2.13 -6.61 11.26
CA SER A 116 -1.54 -6.95 9.96
C SER A 116 -2.58 -6.88 8.83
N ILE A 117 -3.74 -7.53 8.99
CA ILE A 117 -4.83 -7.46 8.01
C ILE A 117 -5.28 -6.01 7.81
N MET A 118 -5.51 -5.27 8.90
CA MET A 118 -5.92 -3.86 8.85
C MET A 118 -4.92 -3.00 8.09
N GLY A 119 -3.62 -3.13 8.38
CA GLY A 119 -2.56 -2.38 7.71
C GLY A 119 -2.60 -2.58 6.20
N HIS A 120 -2.71 -3.83 5.74
CA HIS A 120 -2.75 -4.15 4.32
C HIS A 120 -4.01 -3.67 3.61
N ILE A 121 -5.18 -3.74 4.27
CA ILE A 121 -6.43 -3.19 3.72
C ILE A 121 -6.31 -1.67 3.57
N ILE A 122 -5.81 -0.98 4.59
CA ILE A 122 -5.62 0.47 4.58
C ILE A 122 -4.63 0.88 3.49
N PHE A 123 -3.51 0.17 3.37
CA PHE A 123 -2.54 0.34 2.28
C PHE A 123 -3.22 0.22 0.91
N GLY A 124 -3.98 -0.86 0.68
CA GLY A 124 -4.63 -1.10 -0.60
C GLY A 124 -5.66 -0.04 -0.97
N ILE A 125 -6.44 0.43 0.01
CA ILE A 125 -7.38 1.55 -0.16
C ILE A 125 -6.63 2.83 -0.51
N ALA A 126 -5.58 3.18 0.25
CA ALA A 126 -4.80 4.39 0.02
C ALA A 126 -4.14 4.42 -1.37
N VAL A 127 -3.56 3.29 -1.81
CA VAL A 127 -2.98 3.14 -3.16
C VAL A 127 -4.04 3.35 -4.23
N THR A 128 -5.20 2.68 -4.10
CA THR A 128 -6.28 2.73 -5.09
C THR A 128 -6.89 4.12 -5.21
N LEU A 129 -7.11 4.80 -4.09
CA LEU A 129 -7.65 6.17 -4.08
C LEU A 129 -6.66 7.17 -4.69
N THR A 130 -5.38 7.05 -4.33
CA THR A 130 -4.32 7.93 -4.87
C THR A 130 -4.18 7.76 -6.37
N ALA A 131 -4.10 6.51 -6.84
CA ALA A 131 -4.01 6.21 -8.27
C ALA A 131 -5.29 6.63 -9.03
N GLY A 132 -6.47 6.33 -8.48
CA GLY A 132 -7.77 6.66 -9.07
C GLY A 132 -8.01 8.18 -9.20
N ASN A 133 -7.63 8.96 -8.18
CA ASN A 133 -7.73 10.41 -8.21
C ASN A 133 -6.77 11.03 -9.24
N ALA A 134 -5.56 10.48 -9.36
CA ALA A 134 -4.60 10.90 -10.39
C ALA A 134 -5.11 10.61 -11.82
N TYR A 135 -5.83 9.51 -12.03
CA TYR A 135 -6.48 9.23 -13.32
C TYR A 135 -7.69 10.13 -13.61
N CYS A 136 -8.51 10.41 -12.60
CA CYS A 136 -9.66 11.32 -12.72
C CYS A 136 -9.21 12.74 -13.10
N SER A 137 -8.15 13.24 -12.43
CA SER A 137 -7.51 14.52 -12.74
C SER A 137 -7.05 14.60 -14.21
N LYS A 138 -6.48 13.51 -14.74
CA LYS A 138 -6.10 13.42 -16.16
C LYS A 138 -7.30 13.52 -17.12
N LYS A 139 -8.41 12.84 -16.84
CA LYS A 139 -9.62 12.92 -17.68
C LYS A 139 -10.14 14.36 -17.74
N CYS A 140 -10.28 15.03 -16.59
CA CYS A 140 -10.69 16.44 -16.54
C CYS A 140 -9.73 17.37 -17.31
N CYS A 141 -8.42 17.14 -17.18
CA CYS A 141 -7.40 17.89 -17.93
C CYS A 141 -7.47 17.63 -19.45
N GLN A 142 -7.77 16.40 -19.88
CA GLN A 142 -7.98 16.08 -21.30
C GLN A 142 -9.28 16.68 -21.86
N THR A 143 -10.39 16.62 -21.11
CA THR A 143 -11.66 17.20 -21.56
C THR A 143 -11.53 18.71 -21.79
N ASN A 144 -10.82 19.42 -20.90
CA ASN A 144 -10.60 20.86 -21.03
C ASN A 144 -9.71 21.22 -22.25
N LYS A 145 -8.71 20.39 -22.56
CA LYS A 145 -7.87 20.61 -23.75
C LYS A 145 -8.63 20.46 -25.07
N TYR A 146 -9.54 19.48 -25.16
CA TYR A 146 -10.35 19.24 -26.35
C TYR A 146 -11.50 20.24 -26.52
N SER A 147 -11.99 20.85 -25.44
CA SER A 147 -12.97 21.95 -25.54
C SER A 147 -12.35 23.24 -26.04
N ILE A 148 -11.08 23.53 -25.69
CA ILE A 148 -10.39 24.75 -26.15
C ILE A 148 -10.03 24.65 -27.64
N GLN A 149 -9.58 23.49 -28.12
CA GLN A 149 -9.21 23.29 -29.54
C GLN A 149 -10.39 23.16 -30.53
N ARG A 150 -11.64 23.15 -30.07
CA ARG A 150 -12.83 23.11 -30.95
C ARG A 150 -13.43 24.49 -31.21
N HIS A 151 -12.84 25.55 -30.66
CA HIS A 151 -13.30 26.94 -30.81
C HIS A 151 -12.27 27.85 -31.49
N GLU A 152 -11.26 27.28 -32.14
CA GLU A 152 -10.31 27.95 -33.06
C GLU A 152 -10.47 27.38 -34.47
#